data_AF-E9RTM8-F1
#
_entry.id   AF-E9RTM8-F1
#
_cell.length_a   1.000
_cell.length_b   1.000
_cell.length_c   1.000
_cell.angle_alpha   90.00
_cell.angle_beta   90.00
_cell.angle_gamma   90.00
#
_symmetry.space_group_name_H-M   'P 1'
#
loop_
_entity.id
_entity.type
_entity.pdbx_description
1 polymer ?
#
loop_
_entity_poly.entity_id
_entity_poly.type
_entity_poly.pdbx_seq_one_letter_code
_entity_poly.pdbx_strand_id
1 'polypeptide(L)'
;MKLFKEPYFTDRLQLYDNYYNTLDKWNIFVRELEKYKCEQDYLEEYNRVKDAAINDIKLSDGYSIFNEEDMGKYSVKYKDLPSKDFYKPSNDGKLFISIDMKKANFSALKFYDKSIFGNADTWEEFVGRYTDNKHIVNSKYIRQVILGNCNPKRQVTYEKYLMGLVLEVLVEELGYSSSDIVFFSNDEIIIDMGEYENCIDKRIVLEMVVNAYFNIPFRIELFYLHKISGTDGYFKEIVKNIIEREYEFKCINSYTIPFLLRKLNREEIIESDKVFYHEGLLSKFIEIPEIKMNW
;
A
#
# COMPACT_ATOMS: atom_id res chain seq x y z
N MET A 1 6.11 1.31 12.82
CA MET A 1 6.56 1.76 14.17
C MET A 1 8.02 1.38 14.34
N LYS A 2 8.87 2.26 14.91
CA LYS A 2 10.32 2.03 15.09
C LYS A 2 10.78 2.15 16.55
N LEU A 3 9.85 2.16 17.50
CA LEU A 3 10.11 2.33 18.93
C LEU A 3 9.66 1.07 19.64
N PHE A 4 10.60 0.27 20.17
CA PHE A 4 10.34 -1.05 20.75
C PHE A 4 10.62 -1.13 22.26
N LYS A 5 10.97 -0.01 22.89
CA LYS A 5 11.30 0.05 24.31
C LYS A 5 10.04 0.34 25.13
N GLU A 6 9.80 -0.46 26.16
CA GLU A 6 8.72 -0.21 27.12
C GLU A 6 9.01 0.99 28.04
N PRO A 7 7.97 1.72 28.50
CA PRO A 7 6.54 1.53 28.18
C PRO A 7 6.12 2.13 26.82
N TYR A 8 7.04 2.84 26.15
CA TYR A 8 6.71 3.63 24.96
C TYR A 8 6.19 2.79 23.79
N PHE A 9 6.65 1.54 23.64
CA PHE A 9 6.15 0.64 22.62
C PHE A 9 4.65 0.36 22.82
N THR A 10 4.25 -0.04 24.03
CA THR A 10 2.84 -0.26 24.37
C THR A 10 2.01 1.00 24.17
N ASP A 11 2.52 2.17 24.59
CA ASP A 11 1.82 3.44 24.38
C ASP A 11 1.57 3.72 22.89
N ARG A 12 2.54 3.41 22.02
CA ARG A 12 2.38 3.57 20.56
C ARG A 12 1.40 2.57 19.98
N LEU A 13 1.43 1.31 20.43
CA LEU A 13 0.47 0.30 19.98
C LEU A 13 -0.97 0.75 20.28
N GLN A 14 -1.21 1.32 21.45
CA GLN A 14 -2.54 1.82 21.86
C GLN A 14 -2.94 3.06 21.06
N LEU A 15 -2.07 4.08 20.98
CA LEU A 15 -2.37 5.32 20.27
C LEU A 15 -2.66 5.08 18.77
N TYR A 16 -2.00 4.09 18.17
CA TYR A 16 -2.05 3.85 16.72
C TYR A 16 -3.20 2.93 16.32
N ASP A 17 -3.88 2.28 17.28
CA ASP A 17 -4.76 1.16 17.01
C ASP A 17 -5.96 1.54 16.15
N ASN A 18 -6.62 2.65 16.46
CA ASN A 18 -7.78 3.15 15.71
C ASN A 18 -7.49 3.46 14.23
N TYR A 19 -6.21 3.63 13.87
CA TYR A 19 -5.79 4.01 12.52
C TYR A 19 -5.11 2.86 11.77
N TYR A 20 -4.47 1.94 12.50
CA TYR A 20 -3.59 0.94 11.90
C TYR A 20 -3.86 -0.49 12.38
N ASN A 21 -4.84 -0.70 13.26
CA ASN A 21 -5.17 -2.00 13.87
C ASN A 21 -3.92 -2.67 14.48
N THR A 22 -3.13 -1.89 15.24
CA THR A 22 -1.82 -2.29 15.74
C THR A 22 -1.90 -3.35 16.83
N LEU A 23 -2.93 -3.32 17.68
CA LEU A 23 -3.10 -4.29 18.76
C LEU A 23 -3.45 -5.67 18.22
N ASP A 24 -4.40 -5.78 17.28
CA ASP A 24 -4.72 -7.07 16.66
C ASP A 24 -3.51 -7.66 15.91
N LYS A 25 -2.79 -6.83 15.14
CA LYS A 25 -1.56 -7.25 14.46
C LYS A 25 -0.49 -7.74 15.45
N TRP A 26 -0.32 -7.03 16.57
CA TRP A 26 0.61 -7.43 17.61
C TRP A 26 0.19 -8.74 18.28
N ASN A 27 -1.08 -8.89 18.60
CA ASN A 27 -1.63 -10.11 19.21
C ASN A 27 -1.50 -11.32 18.29
N ILE A 28 -1.74 -11.15 16.99
CA ILE A 28 -1.48 -12.18 15.99
C ILE A 28 0.00 -12.55 16.03
N PHE A 29 0.91 -11.57 15.95
CA PHE A 29 2.35 -11.83 15.99
C PHE A 29 2.78 -12.61 17.25
N VAL A 30 2.36 -12.16 18.43
CA VAL A 30 2.69 -12.83 19.71
C VAL A 30 2.15 -14.25 19.74
N ARG A 31 0.86 -14.46 19.43
CA ARG A 31 0.23 -15.78 19.43
C ARG A 31 0.88 -16.74 18.44
N GLU A 32 1.25 -16.25 17.25
CA GLU A 32 1.95 -17.09 16.28
C GLU A 32 3.38 -17.41 16.74
N LEU A 33 4.08 -16.47 17.39
CA LEU A 33 5.41 -16.72 17.95
C LEU A 33 5.44 -17.69 19.13
N GLU A 34 4.40 -17.73 19.96
CA GLU A 34 4.27 -18.67 21.09
C GLU A 34 4.30 -20.14 20.65
N LYS A 35 4.05 -20.43 19.36
CA LYS A 35 4.14 -21.77 18.79
C LYS A 35 5.58 -22.29 18.65
N TYR A 36 6.58 -21.41 18.80
CA TYR A 36 8.00 -21.73 18.60
C TYR A 36 8.75 -21.68 19.93
N LYS A 37 9.78 -22.53 20.12
CA LYS A 37 10.54 -22.56 21.38
C LYS A 37 11.55 -21.42 21.47
N CYS A 38 12.05 -20.98 20.33
CA CYS A 38 13.00 -19.88 20.23
C CYS A 38 12.87 -19.15 18.88
N GLU A 39 13.55 -18.02 18.75
CA GLU A 39 13.60 -17.23 17.51
C GLU A 39 14.10 -18.05 16.32
N GLN A 40 15.10 -18.90 16.54
CA GLN A 40 15.69 -19.73 15.49
C GLN A 40 14.64 -20.67 14.86
N ASP A 41 13.78 -21.30 15.67
CA ASP A 41 12.70 -22.17 15.17
C ASP A 41 11.74 -21.40 14.24
N TYR A 42 11.40 -20.16 14.61
CA TYR A 42 10.56 -19.30 13.78
C TYR A 42 11.26 -18.93 12.47
N LEU A 43 12.55 -18.60 12.52
CA LEU A 43 13.35 -18.25 11.34
C LEU A 43 13.50 -19.44 10.39
N GLU A 44 13.63 -20.65 10.93
CA GLU A 44 13.68 -21.89 10.14
C GLU A 44 12.35 -22.14 9.41
N GLU A 45 11.21 -22.02 10.10
CA GLU A 45 9.89 -22.13 9.49
C GLU A 45 9.67 -21.03 8.44
N TYR A 46 10.00 -19.78 8.76
CA TYR A 46 9.95 -18.67 7.82
C TYR A 46 10.75 -18.96 6.55
N ASN A 47 12.01 -19.41 6.68
CA ASN A 47 12.86 -19.73 5.54
C ASN A 47 12.30 -20.91 4.74
N ARG A 48 11.81 -21.96 5.40
CA ARG A 48 11.17 -23.10 4.75
C ARG A 48 9.98 -22.67 3.91
N VAL A 49 9.08 -21.85 4.46
CA VAL A 49 7.90 -21.32 3.76
C VAL A 49 8.30 -20.45 2.58
N LYS A 50 9.23 -19.52 2.81
CA LYS A 50 9.75 -18.60 1.78
C LYS A 50 10.38 -19.38 0.62
N ASP A 51 11.26 -20.34 0.91
CA ASP A 51 11.96 -21.12 -0.13
C ASP A 51 11.01 -22.06 -0.87
N ALA A 52 10.05 -22.69 -0.17
CA ALA A 52 9.02 -23.51 -0.80
C ALA A 52 8.14 -22.70 -1.77
N ALA A 53 7.65 -21.54 -1.34
CA ALA A 53 6.84 -20.65 -2.17
C ALA A 53 7.61 -20.13 -3.39
N ILE A 54 8.88 -19.74 -3.22
CA ILE A 54 9.75 -19.33 -4.34
C ILE A 54 9.92 -20.47 -5.33
N ASN A 55 10.19 -21.68 -4.85
CA ASN A 55 10.41 -22.84 -5.71
C ASN A 55 9.14 -23.22 -6.48
N ASP A 56 7.97 -23.21 -5.85
CA ASP A 56 6.70 -23.52 -6.52
C ASP A 56 6.40 -22.53 -7.66
N ILE A 57 6.59 -21.24 -7.41
CA ILE A 57 6.49 -20.21 -8.47
C ILE A 57 7.49 -20.51 -9.59
N LYS A 58 8.77 -20.75 -9.26
CA LYS A 58 9.84 -20.92 -10.24
C LYS A 58 9.70 -22.18 -11.09
N LEU A 59 9.07 -23.23 -10.56
CA LEU A 59 8.84 -24.49 -11.26
C LEU A 59 7.54 -24.51 -12.08
N SER A 60 6.68 -23.50 -11.93
CA SER A 60 5.45 -23.41 -12.72
C SER A 60 5.73 -23.11 -14.20
N ASP A 61 4.97 -23.75 -15.09
CA ASP A 61 5.06 -23.52 -16.53
C ASP A 61 4.77 -22.05 -16.88
N GLY A 62 3.74 -21.46 -16.27
CA GLY A 62 3.37 -20.06 -16.47
C GLY A 62 4.52 -19.10 -16.14
N TYR A 63 5.31 -19.39 -15.11
CA TYR A 63 6.45 -18.55 -14.74
C TYR A 63 7.65 -18.77 -15.68
N SER A 64 7.85 -20.00 -16.20
CA SER A 64 8.85 -20.26 -17.23
C SER A 64 8.52 -19.45 -18.50
N ILE A 65 7.28 -19.53 -18.97
CA ILE A 65 6.79 -18.77 -20.14
C ILE A 65 6.97 -17.26 -19.91
N PHE A 66 6.56 -16.77 -18.74
CA PHE A 66 6.75 -15.36 -18.35
C PHE A 66 8.21 -14.91 -18.42
N ASN A 67 9.18 -15.77 -18.11
CA ASN A 67 10.61 -15.44 -18.17
C ASN A 67 11.21 -15.51 -19.57
N GLU A 68 10.64 -16.32 -20.46
CA GLU A 68 11.10 -16.45 -21.84
C GLU A 68 10.48 -15.40 -22.76
N GLU A 69 9.35 -14.83 -22.34
CA GLU A 69 8.58 -13.93 -23.18
C GLU A 69 9.31 -12.63 -23.52
N ASP A 70 9.05 -12.10 -24.73
CA ASP A 70 9.52 -10.77 -25.11
C ASP A 70 8.72 -9.68 -24.39
N MET A 71 9.36 -9.03 -23.42
CA MET A 71 8.77 -7.95 -22.64
C MET A 71 8.55 -6.66 -23.47
N GLY A 72 9.18 -6.55 -24.65
CA GLY A 72 9.00 -5.41 -25.55
C GLY A 72 7.57 -5.24 -26.06
N LYS A 73 6.77 -6.31 -26.09
CA LYS A 73 5.37 -6.26 -26.50
C LYS A 73 4.44 -5.58 -25.49
N TYR A 74 4.88 -5.44 -24.23
CA TYR A 74 4.12 -4.81 -23.15
C TYR A 74 4.35 -3.30 -23.08
N SER A 75 4.41 -2.65 -24.24
CA SER A 75 4.56 -1.21 -24.32
C SER A 75 3.24 -0.50 -24.04
N VAL A 76 3.26 0.54 -23.20
CA VAL A 76 2.09 1.38 -22.93
C VAL A 76 1.86 2.41 -24.04
N LYS A 77 0.59 2.65 -24.39
CA LYS A 77 0.18 3.66 -25.38
C LYS A 77 0.49 5.07 -24.90
N TYR A 78 0.06 5.41 -23.69
CA TYR A 78 0.30 6.71 -23.08
C TYR A 78 1.68 6.75 -22.43
N LYS A 79 2.60 7.45 -23.11
CA LYS A 79 3.96 7.71 -22.64
C LYS A 79 4.03 9.13 -22.08
N ASP A 80 5.05 9.40 -21.26
CA ASP A 80 5.38 10.73 -20.76
C ASP A 80 4.37 11.38 -19.80
N LEU A 81 3.52 10.59 -19.15
CA LEU A 81 2.69 11.06 -18.06
C LEU A 81 3.49 11.31 -16.78
N PRO A 82 3.02 12.22 -15.89
CA PRO A 82 3.66 12.47 -14.61
C PRO A 82 3.81 11.17 -13.80
N SER A 83 5.03 10.84 -13.41
CA SER A 83 5.35 9.59 -12.68
C SER A 83 6.16 9.82 -11.41
N LYS A 84 6.44 11.08 -11.08
CA LYS A 84 7.23 11.48 -9.91
C LYS A 84 6.43 12.43 -9.03
N ASP A 85 6.61 12.24 -7.72
CA ASP A 85 6.24 13.19 -6.66
C ASP A 85 4.80 13.75 -6.75
N PHE A 86 3.82 12.89 -6.44
CA PHE A 86 2.42 13.31 -6.27
C PHE A 86 2.20 14.15 -5.00
N TYR A 87 2.92 13.83 -3.91
CA TYR A 87 2.81 14.51 -2.62
C TYR A 87 3.63 15.81 -2.61
N LYS A 88 3.06 16.87 -3.20
CA LYS A 88 3.69 18.18 -3.35
C LYS A 88 2.75 19.33 -2.97
N PRO A 89 3.26 20.50 -2.57
CA PRO A 89 2.42 21.61 -2.09
C PRO A 89 1.41 22.10 -3.13
N SER A 90 1.69 21.99 -4.42
CA SER A 90 0.77 22.40 -5.49
C SER A 90 -0.47 21.51 -5.62
N ASN A 91 -0.52 20.38 -4.91
CA ASN A 91 -1.66 19.48 -4.85
C ASN A 91 -2.46 19.63 -3.53
N ASP A 92 -2.07 20.57 -2.66
CA ASP A 92 -2.79 20.85 -1.40
C ASP A 92 -4.21 21.36 -1.67
N GLY A 93 -5.18 20.86 -0.92
CA GLY A 93 -6.61 21.18 -1.00
C GLY A 93 -7.34 20.62 -2.24
N LYS A 94 -6.64 19.91 -3.13
CA LYS A 94 -7.24 19.38 -4.36
C LYS A 94 -7.91 18.03 -4.15
N LEU A 95 -8.93 17.77 -4.97
CA LEU A 95 -9.70 16.52 -5.00
C LEU A 95 -9.17 15.59 -6.10
N PHE A 96 -8.99 14.32 -5.77
CA PHE A 96 -8.43 13.32 -6.68
C PHE A 96 -9.18 12.00 -6.60
N ILE A 97 -9.10 11.20 -7.67
CA ILE A 97 -9.37 9.77 -7.62
C ILE A 97 -8.05 9.01 -7.83
N SER A 98 -7.70 8.10 -6.92
CA SER A 98 -6.62 7.12 -7.13
C SER A 98 -7.17 5.75 -7.46
N ILE A 99 -6.56 5.07 -8.42
CA ILE A 99 -6.79 3.67 -8.80
C ILE A 99 -5.48 2.91 -8.53
N ASP A 100 -5.45 2.12 -7.46
CA ASP A 100 -4.26 1.42 -6.95
C ASP A 100 -4.45 -0.10 -7.04
N MET A 101 -3.51 -0.81 -7.68
CA MET A 101 -3.55 -2.26 -7.82
C MET A 101 -3.21 -2.95 -6.49
N LYS A 102 -4.18 -3.66 -5.90
CA LYS A 102 -3.94 -4.36 -4.63
C LYS A 102 -2.94 -5.48 -4.85
N LYS A 103 -1.84 -5.46 -4.07
CA LYS A 103 -0.76 -6.46 -4.14
C LYS A 103 -0.25 -6.64 -5.59
N ALA A 104 0.09 -5.52 -6.23
CA ALA A 104 0.43 -5.44 -7.66
C ALA A 104 1.23 -6.64 -8.20
N ASN A 105 2.35 -6.97 -7.57
CA ASN A 105 3.18 -8.13 -7.95
C ASN A 105 2.43 -9.47 -8.06
N PHE A 106 1.64 -9.83 -7.04
CA PHE A 106 0.82 -11.04 -7.07
C PHE A 106 -0.30 -10.92 -8.12
N SER A 107 -1.03 -9.80 -8.11
CA SER A 107 -2.20 -9.61 -8.96
C SER A 107 -1.84 -9.59 -10.45
N ALA A 108 -0.74 -8.95 -10.81
CA ALA A 108 -0.23 -8.90 -12.17
C ALA A 108 0.23 -10.28 -12.65
N LEU A 109 1.05 -10.99 -11.88
CA LEU A 109 1.48 -12.35 -12.26
C LEU A 109 0.32 -13.36 -12.30
N LYS A 110 -0.67 -13.25 -11.39
CA LYS A 110 -1.85 -14.11 -11.43
C LYS A 110 -2.70 -13.84 -12.66
N PHE A 111 -2.84 -12.56 -13.04
CA PHE A 111 -3.56 -12.16 -14.24
C PHE A 111 -2.86 -12.62 -15.52
N TYR A 112 -1.52 -12.61 -15.51
CA TYR A 112 -0.71 -13.17 -16.60
C TYR A 112 -1.01 -14.67 -16.80
N ASP A 113 -0.84 -15.45 -15.74
CA ASP A 113 -1.15 -16.88 -15.74
C ASP A 113 -1.39 -17.35 -14.30
N LYS A 114 -2.61 -17.83 -14.03
CA LYS A 114 -3.00 -18.30 -12.69
C LYS A 114 -2.18 -19.51 -12.23
N SER A 115 -1.62 -20.29 -13.16
CA SER A 115 -0.78 -21.46 -12.85
C SER A 115 0.51 -21.07 -12.11
N ILE A 116 0.98 -19.82 -12.23
CA ILE A 116 2.14 -19.29 -11.50
C ILE A 116 2.00 -19.46 -9.98
N PHE A 117 0.77 -19.38 -9.48
CA PHE A 117 0.45 -19.56 -8.06
C PHE A 117 -0.39 -20.82 -7.83
N GLY A 118 -0.26 -21.83 -8.70
CA GLY A 118 -1.04 -23.06 -8.64
C GLY A 118 -2.54 -22.80 -8.53
N ASN A 119 -3.05 -21.84 -9.31
CA ASN A 119 -4.45 -21.40 -9.33
C ASN A 119 -5.00 -20.81 -8.02
N ALA A 120 -4.14 -20.35 -7.11
CA ALA A 120 -4.59 -19.63 -5.92
C ALA A 120 -5.31 -18.33 -6.28
N ASP A 121 -6.44 -18.06 -5.62
CA ASP A 121 -7.18 -16.84 -5.87
C ASP A 121 -6.63 -15.62 -5.13
N THR A 122 -6.00 -15.87 -3.99
CA THR A 122 -5.39 -14.82 -3.16
C THR A 122 -3.96 -15.19 -2.77
N TRP A 123 -3.17 -14.17 -2.44
CA TRP A 123 -1.84 -14.36 -1.87
C TRP A 123 -1.88 -15.22 -0.61
N GLU A 124 -2.89 -14.99 0.24
CA GLU A 124 -3.07 -15.69 1.49
C GLU A 124 -3.37 -17.18 1.26
N GLU A 125 -4.19 -17.51 0.26
CA GLU A 125 -4.44 -18.89 -0.14
C GLU A 125 -3.17 -19.56 -0.66
N PHE A 126 -2.38 -18.87 -1.49
CA PHE A 126 -1.12 -19.40 -2.01
C PHE A 126 -0.13 -19.72 -0.89
N VAL A 127 0.18 -18.76 -0.02
CA VAL A 127 1.14 -18.97 1.09
C VAL A 127 0.58 -19.93 2.15
N GLY A 128 -0.74 -19.94 2.34
CA GLY A 128 -1.43 -20.83 3.28
C GLY A 128 -1.23 -22.32 2.99
N ARG A 129 -0.81 -22.68 1.77
CA ARG A 129 -0.44 -24.07 1.40
C ARG A 129 0.82 -24.55 2.11
N TYR A 130 1.70 -23.63 2.54
CA TYR A 130 2.98 -23.98 3.15
C TYR A 130 2.99 -23.78 4.66
N THR A 131 2.08 -22.98 5.22
CA THR A 131 2.01 -22.69 6.66
C THR A 131 0.63 -22.18 7.08
N ASP A 132 0.22 -22.49 8.31
CA ASP A 132 -0.96 -21.91 8.96
C ASP A 132 -0.63 -20.64 9.76
N ASN A 133 0.65 -20.25 9.81
CA ASN A 133 1.10 -19.10 10.57
C ASN A 133 0.55 -17.80 9.97
N LYS A 134 -0.45 -17.22 10.65
CA LYS A 134 -1.16 -16.02 10.19
C LYS A 134 -0.26 -14.78 10.09
N HIS A 135 0.79 -14.69 10.90
CA HIS A 135 1.76 -13.60 10.77
C HIS A 135 2.53 -13.74 9.46
N ILE A 136 2.95 -14.95 9.09
CA ILE A 136 3.66 -15.20 7.84
C ILE A 136 2.75 -14.95 6.63
N VAL A 137 1.55 -15.53 6.63
CA VAL A 137 0.57 -15.47 5.54
C VAL A 137 0.19 -14.01 5.21
N ASN A 138 -0.05 -13.18 6.23
CA ASN A 138 -0.49 -11.79 6.06
C ASN A 138 0.66 -10.78 5.88
N SER A 139 1.92 -11.22 5.96
CA SER A 139 3.05 -10.29 5.95
C SER A 139 3.34 -9.72 4.57
N LYS A 140 3.18 -8.39 4.44
CA LYS A 140 3.61 -7.64 3.25
C LYS A 140 5.11 -7.80 3.00
N TYR A 141 5.93 -7.81 4.05
CA TYR A 141 7.37 -7.95 3.93
C TYR A 141 7.74 -9.31 3.32
N ILE A 142 7.14 -10.39 3.81
CA ILE A 142 7.43 -11.74 3.31
C ILE A 142 6.99 -11.89 1.86
N ARG A 143 5.83 -11.33 1.48
CA ARG A 143 5.42 -11.25 0.07
C ARG A 143 6.47 -10.56 -0.80
N GLN A 144 7.00 -9.43 -0.34
CA GLN A 144 8.04 -8.69 -1.07
C GLN A 144 9.34 -9.50 -1.19
N VAL A 145 9.73 -10.25 -0.16
CA VAL A 145 10.91 -11.12 -0.22
C VAL A 145 10.71 -12.26 -1.22
N ILE A 146 9.57 -12.96 -1.18
CA ILE A 146 9.28 -14.07 -2.10
C ILE A 146 9.23 -13.57 -3.54
N LEU A 147 8.38 -12.58 -3.83
CA LEU A 147 8.20 -12.09 -5.20
C LEU A 147 9.40 -11.29 -5.71
N GLY A 148 10.20 -10.71 -4.82
CA GLY A 148 11.49 -10.10 -5.16
C GLY A 148 12.51 -11.11 -5.73
N ASN A 149 12.33 -12.41 -5.46
CA ASN A 149 13.13 -13.49 -6.04
C ASN A 149 12.57 -14.01 -7.38
N CYS A 150 11.47 -13.42 -7.88
CA CYS A 150 10.72 -13.90 -9.04
C CYS A 150 10.76 -12.93 -10.23
N ASN A 151 11.95 -12.45 -10.60
CA ASN A 151 12.18 -11.52 -11.72
C ASN A 151 11.41 -10.17 -11.62
N PRO A 152 11.73 -9.35 -10.61
CA PRO A 152 10.97 -8.14 -10.28
C PRO A 152 10.92 -7.10 -11.42
N LYS A 153 11.92 -7.05 -12.30
CA LYS A 153 11.91 -6.12 -13.45
C LYS A 153 10.79 -6.45 -14.43
N ARG A 154 10.60 -7.74 -14.73
CA ARG A 154 9.52 -8.20 -15.62
C ARG A 154 8.15 -7.97 -14.99
N GLN A 155 8.02 -8.22 -13.68
CA GLN A 155 6.79 -7.93 -12.93
C GLN A 155 6.41 -6.46 -13.09
N VAL A 156 7.34 -5.55 -12.80
CA VAL A 156 7.12 -4.10 -12.93
C VAL A 156 6.70 -3.69 -14.35
N THR A 157 7.32 -4.27 -15.39
CA THR A 157 6.92 -4.01 -16.78
C THR A 157 5.48 -4.45 -17.03
N TYR A 158 5.10 -5.64 -16.57
CA TYR A 158 3.76 -6.16 -16.79
C TYR A 158 2.70 -5.43 -15.95
N GLU A 159 3.00 -5.08 -14.70
CA GLU A 159 2.19 -4.19 -13.85
C GLU A 159 1.90 -2.87 -14.57
N LYS A 160 2.95 -2.21 -15.10
CA LYS A 160 2.82 -0.95 -15.85
C LYS A 160 1.97 -1.11 -17.10
N TYR A 161 2.09 -2.23 -17.81
CA TYR A 161 1.26 -2.53 -18.96
C TYR A 161 -0.22 -2.65 -18.59
N LEU A 162 -0.55 -3.39 -17.52
CA LEU A 162 -1.93 -3.51 -17.03
C LEU A 162 -2.50 -2.16 -16.62
N MET A 163 -1.74 -1.33 -15.92
CA MET A 163 -2.16 0.03 -15.61
C MET A 163 -2.30 0.90 -16.88
N GLY A 164 -1.51 0.64 -17.92
CA GLY A 164 -1.68 1.27 -19.24
C GLY A 164 -3.01 0.91 -19.89
N LEU A 165 -3.44 -0.36 -19.81
CA LEU A 165 -4.76 -0.78 -20.29
C LEU A 165 -5.89 -0.12 -19.49
N VAL A 166 -5.75 -0.01 -18.16
CA VAL A 166 -6.72 0.73 -17.34
C VAL A 166 -6.82 2.17 -17.84
N LEU A 167 -5.69 2.82 -18.08
CA LEU A 167 -5.64 4.19 -18.58
C LEU A 167 -6.27 4.35 -19.97
N GLU A 168 -6.11 3.38 -20.87
CA GLU A 168 -6.80 3.36 -22.17
C GLU A 168 -8.32 3.38 -21.98
N VAL A 169 -8.88 2.57 -21.09
CA VAL A 169 -10.31 2.60 -20.76
C VAL A 169 -10.74 3.96 -20.19
N LEU A 170 -9.93 4.56 -19.31
CA LEU A 170 -10.22 5.88 -18.74
C LEU A 170 -10.35 6.96 -19.83
N VAL A 171 -9.41 7.00 -20.77
CA VAL A 171 -9.35 8.07 -21.77
C VAL A 171 -10.30 7.81 -22.92
N GLU A 172 -10.34 6.58 -23.43
CA GLU A 172 -11.03 6.26 -24.69
C GLU A 172 -12.51 5.95 -24.48
N GLU A 173 -12.89 5.41 -23.32
CA GLU A 173 -14.28 5.01 -23.04
C GLU A 173 -14.97 5.93 -22.04
N LEU A 174 -14.25 6.36 -21.00
CA LEU A 174 -14.82 7.22 -19.95
C LEU A 174 -14.59 8.72 -20.20
N GLY A 175 -13.84 9.07 -21.25
CA GLY A 175 -13.66 10.43 -21.72
C GLY A 175 -12.80 11.32 -20.81
N TYR A 176 -11.97 10.74 -19.94
CA TYR A 176 -10.98 11.51 -19.19
C TYR A 176 -9.90 12.06 -20.12
N SER A 177 -9.44 13.29 -19.88
CA SER A 177 -8.28 13.81 -20.61
C SER A 177 -6.99 13.23 -20.04
N SER A 178 -5.99 13.01 -20.89
CA SER A 178 -4.65 12.63 -20.43
C SER A 178 -4.00 13.71 -19.56
N SER A 179 -4.42 14.97 -19.71
CA SER A 179 -4.00 16.09 -18.84
C SER A 179 -4.48 15.96 -17.40
N ASP A 180 -5.56 15.21 -17.18
CA ASP A 180 -6.14 15.03 -15.84
C ASP A 180 -5.35 13.99 -15.03
N ILE A 181 -4.50 13.22 -15.71
CA ILE A 181 -3.66 12.21 -15.08
C ILE A 181 -2.44 12.89 -14.46
N VAL A 182 -2.52 13.13 -13.15
CA VAL A 182 -1.47 13.81 -12.36
C VAL A 182 -0.44 12.85 -11.77
N PHE A 183 -0.69 11.54 -11.83
CA PHE A 183 0.27 10.50 -11.47
C PHE A 183 -0.01 9.18 -12.19
N PHE A 184 1.03 8.54 -12.72
CA PHE A 184 0.96 7.24 -13.37
C PHE A 184 2.21 6.41 -13.07
N SER A 185 2.11 5.49 -12.10
CA SER A 185 3.16 4.51 -11.75
C SER A 185 2.87 3.13 -12.35
N ASN A 186 3.57 2.10 -11.88
CA ASN A 186 3.33 0.72 -12.31
C ASN A 186 2.09 0.11 -11.65
N ASP A 187 1.63 0.69 -10.56
CA ASP A 187 0.57 0.16 -9.71
C ASP A 187 -0.52 1.19 -9.34
N GLU A 188 -0.34 2.48 -9.65
CA GLU A 188 -1.28 3.55 -9.30
C GLU A 188 -1.47 4.56 -10.44
N ILE A 189 -2.72 4.94 -10.67
CA ILE A 189 -3.12 6.11 -11.47
C ILE A 189 -3.82 7.10 -10.54
N ILE A 190 -3.50 8.39 -10.64
CA ILE A 190 -4.22 9.45 -9.94
C ILE A 190 -4.73 10.49 -10.94
N ILE A 191 -6.03 10.78 -10.82
CA ILE A 191 -6.79 11.70 -11.67
C ILE A 191 -7.14 12.94 -10.85
N ASP A 192 -6.85 14.15 -11.37
CA ASP A 192 -7.32 15.42 -10.82
C ASP A 192 -8.82 15.58 -11.11
N MET A 193 -9.60 15.78 -10.06
CA MET A 193 -11.06 15.88 -10.13
C MET A 193 -11.55 17.33 -10.05
N GLY A 194 -10.65 18.31 -10.12
CA GLY A 194 -10.98 19.74 -9.92
C GLY A 194 -12.00 20.30 -10.91
N GLU A 195 -12.06 19.76 -12.13
CA GLU A 195 -13.00 20.20 -13.19
C GLU A 195 -14.27 19.34 -13.28
N TYR A 196 -14.40 18.34 -12.39
CA TYR A 196 -15.46 17.36 -12.45
C TYR A 196 -16.51 17.57 -11.35
N GLU A 197 -17.78 17.42 -11.73
CA GLU A 197 -18.91 17.35 -10.79
C GLU A 197 -19.26 15.89 -10.47
N ASN A 198 -20.03 15.69 -9.38
CA ASN A 198 -20.53 14.38 -8.94
C ASN A 198 -19.42 13.31 -8.83
N CYS A 199 -18.28 13.70 -8.24
CA CYS A 199 -17.09 12.83 -8.15
C CYS A 199 -17.32 11.52 -7.38
N ILE A 200 -18.30 11.48 -6.47
CA ILE A 200 -18.72 10.24 -5.80
C ILE A 200 -19.29 9.24 -6.81
N ASP A 201 -20.21 9.68 -7.68
CA ASP A 201 -20.79 8.83 -8.72
C ASP A 201 -19.75 8.43 -9.75
N LYS A 202 -18.85 9.36 -10.13
CA LYS A 202 -17.72 9.03 -11.02
C LYS A 202 -16.82 7.95 -10.44
N ARG A 203 -16.51 8.00 -9.13
CA ARG A 203 -15.76 6.93 -8.43
C ARG A 203 -16.47 5.58 -8.56
N ILE A 204 -17.79 5.55 -8.37
CA ILE A 204 -18.60 4.32 -8.46
C ILE A 204 -18.60 3.77 -9.89
N VAL A 205 -18.81 4.63 -10.89
CA VAL A 205 -18.76 4.24 -12.31
C VAL A 205 -17.39 3.69 -12.69
N LEU A 206 -16.31 4.37 -12.27
CA LEU A 206 -14.94 3.90 -12.46
C LEU A 206 -14.73 2.51 -11.85
N GLU A 207 -15.21 2.29 -10.63
CA GLU A 207 -15.11 1.01 -9.95
C GLU A 207 -15.86 -0.10 -10.70
N MET A 208 -17.07 0.18 -11.19
CA MET A 208 -17.84 -0.77 -12.00
C MET A 208 -17.14 -1.13 -13.31
N VAL A 209 -16.65 -0.12 -14.04
CA VAL A 209 -16.04 -0.28 -15.36
C VAL A 209 -14.71 -1.02 -15.25
N VAL A 210 -13.82 -0.59 -14.35
CA VAL A 210 -12.53 -1.25 -14.14
C VAL A 210 -12.71 -2.72 -13.74
N ASN A 211 -13.66 -3.02 -12.84
CA ASN A 211 -13.92 -4.41 -12.44
C ASN A 211 -14.57 -5.25 -13.56
N ALA A 212 -15.28 -4.63 -14.50
CA ALA A 212 -15.84 -5.33 -15.65
C ALA A 212 -14.77 -5.71 -16.70
N TYR A 213 -13.78 -4.83 -16.92
CA TYR A 213 -12.70 -5.07 -17.87
C TYR A 213 -11.58 -5.95 -17.30
N PHE A 214 -11.27 -5.78 -16.01
CA PHE A 214 -10.09 -6.36 -15.40
C PHE A 214 -10.51 -7.23 -14.22
N ASN A 215 -10.19 -8.53 -14.31
CA ASN A 215 -10.29 -9.44 -13.17
C ASN A 215 -9.08 -9.27 -12.23
N ILE A 216 -8.81 -8.03 -11.83
CA ILE A 216 -7.71 -7.60 -10.96
C ILE A 216 -8.30 -6.79 -9.82
N PRO A 217 -7.89 -7.06 -8.56
CA PRO A 217 -8.39 -6.29 -7.44
C PRO A 217 -7.76 -4.90 -7.40
N PHE A 218 -8.54 -3.86 -7.68
CA PHE A 218 -8.14 -2.46 -7.49
C PHE A 218 -8.71 -1.86 -6.19
N ARG A 219 -8.03 -0.86 -5.66
CA ARG A 219 -8.53 0.06 -4.63
C ARG A 219 -8.75 1.40 -5.31
N ILE A 220 -10.01 1.84 -5.34
CA ILE A 220 -10.40 3.10 -5.99
C ILE A 220 -10.92 4.05 -4.93
N GLU A 221 -10.21 5.16 -4.73
CA GLU A 221 -10.45 6.11 -3.64
C GLU A 221 -10.61 7.52 -4.18
N LEU A 222 -11.71 8.19 -3.79
CA LEU A 222 -11.88 9.63 -3.95
C LEU A 222 -11.33 10.29 -2.69
N PHE A 223 -10.43 11.26 -2.81
CA PHE A 223 -9.82 11.90 -1.65
C PHE A 223 -9.41 13.35 -1.89
N TYR A 224 -9.48 14.16 -0.84
CA TYR A 224 -8.76 15.43 -0.78
C TYR A 224 -7.34 15.18 -0.28
N LEU A 225 -6.36 15.87 -0.87
CA LEU A 225 -5.00 15.87 -0.36
C LEU A 225 -4.74 17.15 0.42
N HIS A 226 -4.31 17.00 1.68
CA HIS A 226 -4.05 18.13 2.57
C HIS A 226 -2.61 18.10 3.08
N LYS A 227 -1.94 19.25 3.01
CA LYS A 227 -0.60 19.46 3.53
C LYS A 227 -0.65 19.61 5.04
N ILE A 228 0.22 18.87 5.73
CA ILE A 228 0.37 18.99 7.18
C ILE A 228 1.44 20.04 7.46
N SER A 229 1.02 21.20 7.96
CA SER A 229 1.92 22.31 8.31
C SER A 229 2.83 21.92 9.46
N GLY A 230 4.10 22.31 9.37
CA GLY A 230 5.16 21.92 10.32
C GLY A 230 5.80 20.55 10.02
N THR A 231 5.44 19.91 8.90
CA THR A 231 6.01 18.61 8.49
C THR A 231 6.18 18.54 6.98
N ASP A 232 6.93 17.56 6.48
CA ASP A 232 6.98 17.22 5.04
C ASP A 232 5.82 16.33 4.59
N GLY A 233 4.97 15.89 5.53
CA GLY A 233 3.87 14.97 5.26
C GLY A 233 2.57 15.62 4.78
N TYR A 234 1.66 14.74 4.41
CA TYR A 234 0.31 15.01 3.93
C TYR A 234 -0.66 14.02 4.55
N PHE A 235 -1.96 14.33 4.52
CA PHE A 235 -2.99 13.32 4.72
C PHE A 235 -3.97 13.32 3.55
N LYS A 236 -4.45 12.12 3.20
CA LYS A 236 -5.62 11.92 2.36
C LYS A 236 -6.85 11.95 3.26
N GLU A 237 -7.79 12.84 2.98
CA GLU A 237 -9.16 12.74 3.46
C GLU A 237 -9.97 11.96 2.42
N ILE A 238 -10.16 10.67 2.66
CA ILE A 238 -10.84 9.74 1.77
C ILE A 238 -12.35 9.89 1.95
N VAL A 239 -13.03 10.22 0.86
CA VAL A 239 -14.48 10.42 0.80
C VAL A 239 -15.16 9.09 0.48
N LYS A 240 -15.76 8.45 1.48
CA LYS A 240 -16.52 7.20 1.29
C LYS A 240 -17.91 7.45 0.73
N ASN A 241 -18.59 8.45 1.30
CA ASN A 241 -19.89 8.95 0.88
C ASN A 241 -20.03 10.42 1.31
N ILE A 242 -21.24 10.98 1.26
CA ILE A 242 -21.50 12.39 1.58
C ILE A 242 -21.00 12.76 3.00
N ILE A 243 -21.12 11.84 3.96
CA ILE A 243 -20.90 12.11 5.39
C ILE A 243 -19.62 11.45 5.91
N GLU A 244 -19.32 10.24 5.45
CA GLU A 244 -18.25 9.41 6.00
C GLU A 244 -16.89 9.76 5.37
N ARG A 245 -15.89 9.88 6.25
CA ARG A 245 -14.49 10.17 5.91
C ARG A 245 -13.56 9.16 6.57
N GLU A 246 -12.51 8.78 5.85
CA GLU A 246 -11.36 8.04 6.38
C GLU A 246 -10.09 8.88 6.17
N TYR A 247 -9.10 8.73 7.04
CA TYR A 247 -7.86 9.50 6.96
C TYR A 247 -6.65 8.60 6.80
N GLU A 248 -5.85 8.85 5.75
CA GLU A 248 -4.59 8.14 5.52
C GLU A 248 -3.41 9.12 5.49
N PHE A 249 -2.37 8.83 6.27
CA PHE A 249 -1.18 9.67 6.38
C PHE A 249 -0.08 9.25 5.40
N LYS A 250 0.56 10.22 4.74
CA LYS A 250 1.58 10.00 3.71
C LYS A 250 2.80 10.89 3.93
N CYS A 251 3.98 10.35 3.67
CA CYS A 251 5.26 11.07 3.78
C CYS A 251 5.55 11.66 5.17
N ILE A 252 5.08 11.01 6.24
CA ILE A 252 5.26 11.48 7.63
C ILE A 252 6.39 10.71 8.31
N ASN A 253 7.27 11.44 8.99
CA ASN A 253 8.31 10.85 9.82
C ASN A 253 7.70 10.08 10.99
N SER A 254 8.24 8.88 11.27
CA SER A 254 7.64 7.97 12.26
C SER A 254 7.53 8.53 13.68
N TYR A 255 8.39 9.50 14.04
CA TYR A 255 8.37 10.18 15.32
C TYR A 255 7.40 11.39 15.38
N THR A 256 6.83 11.81 14.24
CA THR A 256 5.85 12.89 14.15
C THR A 256 4.41 12.36 14.29
N ILE A 257 4.18 11.10 13.92
CA ILE A 257 2.87 10.43 13.99
C ILE A 257 2.18 10.56 15.36
N PRO A 258 2.85 10.38 16.53
CA PRO A 258 2.19 10.47 17.82
C PRO A 258 1.48 11.81 18.03
N PHE A 259 2.16 12.91 17.72
CA PHE A 259 1.62 14.26 17.86
C PHE A 259 0.41 14.50 16.94
N LEU A 260 0.44 13.95 15.72
CA LEU A 260 -0.67 14.03 14.78
C LEU A 260 -1.90 13.28 15.27
N LEU A 261 -1.73 12.06 15.75
CA LEU A 261 -2.85 11.24 16.24
C LEU A 261 -3.47 11.83 17.50
N ARG A 262 -2.66 12.35 18.44
CA ARG A 262 -3.18 13.09 19.61
C ARG A 262 -4.06 14.25 19.17
N LYS A 263 -3.59 15.04 18.21
CA LYS A 263 -4.34 16.19 17.68
C LYS A 263 -5.65 15.76 17.02
N LEU A 264 -5.65 14.69 16.23
CA LEU A 264 -6.87 14.13 15.62
C LEU A 264 -7.87 13.64 16.66
N ASN A 265 -7.38 12.93 17.69
CA ASN A 265 -8.21 12.41 18.76
C ASN A 265 -8.66 13.49 19.76
N ARG A 266 -8.19 14.74 19.61
CA ARG A 266 -8.39 15.84 20.57
C ARG A 266 -7.87 15.50 21.97
N GLU A 267 -6.75 14.80 22.01
CA GLU A 267 -6.05 14.39 23.23
C GLU A 267 -4.84 15.29 23.49
N GLU A 268 -4.46 15.43 24.76
CA GLU A 268 -3.24 16.10 25.15
C GLU A 268 -1.99 15.28 24.77
N ILE A 269 -0.93 15.97 24.39
CA ILE A 269 0.37 15.35 24.12
C ILE A 269 1.03 15.01 25.45
N ILE A 270 1.47 13.77 25.61
CA ILE A 270 2.13 13.30 26.83
C ILE A 270 3.64 13.14 26.64
N GLU A 271 4.39 13.01 27.74
CA GLU A 271 5.85 12.87 27.71
C GLU A 271 6.32 11.64 26.93
N SER A 272 5.52 10.58 26.90
CA SER A 272 5.77 9.39 26.09
C SER A 272 5.82 9.71 24.59
N ASP A 273 4.94 10.57 24.09
CA ASP A 273 4.81 10.91 22.66
C ASP A 273 6.08 11.57 22.09
N LYS A 274 6.86 12.20 22.97
CA LYS A 274 8.12 12.87 22.63
C LYS A 274 9.29 11.91 22.41
N VAL A 275 9.16 10.64 22.78
CA VAL A 275 10.26 9.66 22.75
C VAL A 275 10.28 8.89 21.43
N PHE A 276 11.48 8.71 20.86
CA PHE A 276 11.71 7.99 19.61
C PHE A 276 13.15 7.50 19.50
N TYR A 277 13.46 6.68 18.50
CA TYR A 277 14.85 6.34 18.16
C TYR A 277 15.40 7.28 17.07
N HIS A 278 16.59 7.81 17.31
CA HIS A 278 17.37 8.57 16.33
C HIS A 278 18.80 8.00 16.29
N GLU A 279 19.25 7.58 15.11
CA GLU A 279 20.59 6.98 14.94
C GLU A 279 20.90 5.83 15.92
N GLY A 280 19.89 5.01 16.24
CA GLY A 280 20.02 3.89 17.18
C GLY A 280 19.97 4.28 18.66
N LEU A 281 19.93 5.57 18.99
CA LEU A 281 19.83 6.08 20.34
C LEU A 281 18.38 6.42 20.70
N LEU A 282 18.01 6.15 21.96
CA LEU A 282 16.73 6.62 22.48
C LEU A 282 16.83 8.12 22.71
N SER A 283 16.01 8.87 21.98
CA SER A 283 16.00 10.32 21.98
C SER A 283 14.61 10.82 22.37
N LYS A 284 14.56 12.11 22.74
CA LYS A 284 13.32 12.76 23.11
C LYS A 284 13.31 14.19 22.61
N PHE A 285 12.16 14.63 22.11
CA PHE A 285 11.94 16.04 21.84
C PHE A 285 11.91 16.85 23.14
N ILE A 286 12.69 17.93 23.20
CA ILE A 286 12.62 18.88 24.30
C ILE A 286 11.32 19.69 24.20
N GLU A 287 10.99 20.13 22.98
CA GLU A 287 9.81 20.93 22.67
C GLU A 287 8.78 20.12 21.87
N ILE A 288 7.51 20.52 21.95
CA ILE A 288 6.47 19.93 21.12
C ILE A 288 6.53 20.57 19.72
N PRO A 289 6.64 19.78 18.64
CA PRO A 289 6.64 20.34 17.29
C PRO A 289 5.31 21.03 16.99
N GLU A 290 5.37 22.23 16.40
CA GLU A 290 4.18 22.97 15.98
C GLU A 290 3.60 22.36 14.70
N ILE A 291 2.54 21.55 14.86
CA ILE A 291 1.89 20.84 13.76
C ILE A 291 0.47 21.37 13.57
N LYS A 292 0.09 21.74 12.35
CA LYS A 292 -1.28 22.18 12.01
C LYS A 292 -1.85 21.35 10.86
N MET A 293 -3.09 20.89 11.08
CA MET A 293 -3.91 20.22 10.07
C MET A 293 -4.97 21.23 9.67
N ASN A 294 -4.96 21.61 8.40
CA ASN A 294 -6.00 22.42 7.80
C ASN A 294 -6.99 21.43 7.17
N TRP A 295 -8.26 21.57 7.53
CA TRP A 295 -9.38 20.78 7.02
C TRP A 295 -10.03 21.53 5.86
#